data_AF-A0A3N2D7Z4-F1
#
_entry.id   AF-A0A3N2D7Z4-F1
#
_cell.length_a   1.000
_cell.length_b   1.000
_cell.length_c   1.000
_cell.angle_alpha   90.00
_cell.angle_beta   90.00
_cell.angle_gamma   90.00
#
_symmetry.space_group_name_H-M   'P 1'
#
loop_
_entity.id
_entity.type
_entity.pdbx_description
1 polymer ?
#
loop_
_entity_poly.entity_id
_entity_poly.type
_entity_poly.pdbx_seq_one_letter_code
_entity_poly.pdbx_strand_id
1 'polypeptide(L)'
;MAEESRNGSAHVFRIEGARIDTIEDLYAQLNTLLMQEEDWELGASLDALNDVLYRFNPKNVVGPTVFVWADHGHSREALGRAATARWLEEKLRHPDSFDVQTIRAQRDALMSGEGKTYFEIVLEVFAEHAPDVRLELD
;
A
#
# COMPACT_ATOMS: atom_id res chain seq x y z
N MET A 1 0.73 -42.57 13.24
CA MET A 1 -0.04 -41.46 12.65
C MET A 1 0.80 -40.23 12.92
N ALA A 2 1.52 -39.76 11.91
CA ALA A 2 2.47 -38.67 12.07
C ALA A 2 1.70 -37.35 12.01
N GLU A 3 1.70 -36.62 13.12
CA GLU A 3 1.40 -35.19 13.14
C GLU A 3 2.55 -34.49 12.42
N GLU A 4 2.40 -34.27 11.12
CA GLU A 4 3.26 -33.36 10.37
C GLU A 4 3.04 -31.96 10.94
N SER A 5 4.04 -31.50 11.71
CA SER A 5 4.16 -30.13 12.16
C SER A 5 4.03 -29.20 10.97
N ARG A 6 2.89 -28.52 10.86
CA ARG A 6 2.69 -27.43 9.89
C ARG A 6 3.49 -26.23 10.39
N ASN A 7 4.81 -26.29 10.20
CA ASN A 7 5.71 -25.18 10.44
C ASN A 7 5.49 -24.14 9.32
N GLY A 8 4.39 -23.39 9.40
CA GLY A 8 4.08 -22.31 8.48
C GLY A 8 5.06 -21.17 8.72
N SER A 9 6.17 -21.17 8.01
CA SER A 9 7.11 -20.06 7.99
C SER A 9 6.40 -18.81 7.46
N ALA A 10 6.52 -17.68 8.18
CA ALA A 10 5.98 -16.41 7.74
C ALA A 10 6.58 -16.03 6.37
N HIS A 11 5.73 -15.55 5.46
CA HIS A 11 6.19 -14.99 4.19
C HIS A 11 6.62 -13.55 4.44
N VAL A 12 7.88 -13.23 4.15
CA VAL A 12 8.43 -11.88 4.39
C VAL A 12 8.77 -11.22 3.06
N PHE A 13 8.15 -10.07 2.81
CA PHE A 13 8.45 -9.19 1.68
C PHE A 13 9.16 -7.94 2.18
N ARG A 14 10.15 -7.45 1.43
CA ARG A 14 10.88 -6.23 1.76
C ARG A 14 10.61 -5.16 0.71
N ILE A 15 10.02 -4.05 1.15
CA ILE A 15 9.82 -2.84 0.35
C ILE A 15 11.03 -1.95 0.56
N GLU A 16 11.76 -1.64 -0.51
CA GLU A 16 12.95 -0.77 -0.45
C GLU A 16 12.54 0.70 -0.52
N GLY A 17 12.31 1.30 0.65
CA GLY A 17 11.77 2.66 0.78
C GLY A 17 12.69 3.75 0.23
N ALA A 18 14.00 3.54 0.26
CA ALA A 18 15.00 4.43 -0.35
C ALA A 18 14.89 4.54 -1.89
N ARG A 19 14.08 3.67 -2.53
CA ARG A 19 13.83 3.67 -3.98
C ARG A 19 12.47 4.25 -4.35
N ILE A 20 11.72 4.79 -3.39
CA ILE A 20 10.37 5.31 -3.58
C ILE A 20 10.42 6.83 -3.54
N ASP A 21 10.47 7.45 -4.73
CA ASP A 21 10.42 8.91 -4.89
C ASP A 21 9.02 9.40 -5.27
N THR A 22 8.16 8.50 -5.76
CA THR A 22 6.81 8.78 -6.24
C THR A 22 5.83 7.67 -5.86
N ILE A 23 4.51 7.95 -6.02
CA ILE A 23 3.47 6.92 -5.84
C ILE A 23 3.70 5.78 -6.83
N GLU A 24 4.06 6.10 -8.07
CA GLU A 24 4.35 5.14 -9.12
C GLU A 24 5.50 4.19 -8.74
N ASP A 25 6.56 4.70 -8.09
CA ASP A 25 7.68 3.87 -7.62
C ASP A 25 7.27 2.87 -6.53
N LEU A 26 6.33 3.24 -5.65
CA LEU A 26 5.76 2.31 -4.68
C LEU A 26 5.09 1.13 -5.38
N TYR A 27 4.25 1.38 -6.39
CA TYR A 27 3.58 0.30 -7.10
C TYR A 27 4.54 -0.51 -7.99
N ALA A 28 5.60 0.11 -8.51
CA ALA A 28 6.67 -0.63 -9.21
C ALA A 28 7.41 -1.59 -8.26
N GLN A 29 7.69 -1.17 -7.02
CA GLN A 29 8.23 -2.04 -5.97
C GLN A 29 7.27 -3.19 -5.67
N LEU A 30 5.98 -2.90 -5.45
CA LEU A 30 4.97 -3.91 -5.16
C LEU A 30 4.80 -4.91 -6.31
N ASN A 31 4.80 -4.45 -7.57
CA ASN A 31 4.79 -5.32 -8.75
C ASN A 31 6.00 -6.26 -8.79
N THR A 32 7.19 -5.74 -8.50
CA THR A 32 8.41 -6.54 -8.43
C THR A 32 8.34 -7.61 -7.34
N LEU A 33 7.65 -7.35 -6.22
CA LEU A 33 7.54 -8.28 -5.10
C LEU A 33 6.42 -9.30 -5.28
N LEU A 34 5.29 -8.89 -5.84
CA LEU A 34 4.03 -9.63 -5.74
C LEU A 34 3.49 -10.17 -7.06
N MET A 35 3.96 -9.66 -8.20
CA MET A 35 3.38 -9.96 -9.53
C MET A 35 4.31 -10.75 -10.45
N GLN A 36 5.44 -11.28 -9.94
CA GLN A 36 6.43 -11.97 -10.80
C GLN A 36 5.87 -13.20 -11.53
N GLU A 37 4.84 -13.84 -11.00
CA GLU A 37 4.20 -15.03 -11.56
C GLU A 37 2.82 -14.74 -12.18
N GLU A 38 2.44 -13.47 -12.29
CA GLU A 38 1.13 -13.04 -12.76
C GLU A 38 1.24 -12.44 -14.17
N ASP A 39 0.22 -12.66 -15.00
CA ASP A 39 0.15 -12.11 -16.37
C ASP A 39 -0.37 -10.65 -16.41
N TRP A 40 -0.47 -9.99 -15.26
CA TRP A 40 -1.00 -8.63 -15.10
C TRP A 40 -0.22 -7.86 -14.03
N GLU A 41 -0.24 -6.53 -14.13
CA GLU A 41 0.40 -5.64 -13.17
C GLU A 41 -0.62 -4.94 -12.27
N LEU A 42 -0.22 -4.72 -11.03
CA LEU A 42 -0.90 -3.86 -10.07
C LEU A 42 -0.94 -2.42 -10.59
N GLY A 43 -2.15 -1.90 -10.79
CA GLY A 43 -2.34 -0.49 -11.09
C GLY A 43 -1.94 0.39 -9.90
N ALA A 44 -1.52 1.63 -10.17
CA ALA A 44 -1.11 2.60 -9.15
C ALA A 44 -2.31 3.21 -8.40
N SER A 45 -3.11 2.37 -7.72
CA SER A 45 -4.30 2.77 -6.98
C SER A 45 -4.42 2.05 -5.63
N LEU A 46 -5.05 2.74 -4.67
CA LEU A 46 -5.32 2.17 -3.35
C LEU A 46 -6.27 0.97 -3.41
N ASP A 47 -7.19 0.95 -4.38
CA ASP A 47 -8.07 -0.20 -4.62
C ASP A 47 -7.25 -1.43 -5.04
N ALA A 48 -6.29 -1.25 -5.96
CA ALA A 48 -5.39 -2.31 -6.37
C ALA A 48 -4.54 -2.82 -5.20
N LEU A 49 -3.96 -1.91 -4.40
CA LEU A 49 -3.24 -2.27 -3.17
C LEU A 49 -4.13 -3.09 -2.23
N ASN A 50 -5.36 -2.65 -1.96
CA ASN A 50 -6.29 -3.36 -1.11
C ASN A 50 -6.62 -4.76 -1.65
N ASP A 51 -6.87 -4.88 -2.96
CA ASP A 51 -7.20 -6.14 -3.62
C ASP A 51 -6.05 -7.15 -3.57
N VAL A 52 -4.79 -6.70 -3.77
CA VAL A 52 -3.65 -7.61 -3.66
C VAL A 52 -3.41 -8.06 -2.22
N LEU A 53 -3.56 -7.17 -1.23
CA LEU A 53 -3.36 -7.53 0.17
C LEU A 53 -4.42 -8.53 0.66
N TYR A 54 -5.65 -8.42 0.17
CA TYR A 54 -6.73 -9.34 0.50
C TYR A 54 -6.42 -10.80 0.10
N ARG A 55 -5.52 -11.01 -0.87
CA ARG A 55 -5.06 -12.35 -1.28
C ARG A 55 -4.34 -13.09 -0.16
N PHE A 56 -3.79 -12.41 0.83
CA PHE A 56 -3.07 -13.02 1.95
C PHE A 56 -3.98 -13.38 3.14
N ASN A 57 -5.30 -13.24 3.02
CA ASN A 57 -6.24 -13.71 4.02
C ASN A 57 -6.10 -15.24 4.26
N PRO A 58 -6.46 -15.75 5.45
CA PRO A 58 -6.01 -17.06 5.94
C PRO A 58 -6.65 -18.25 5.22
N LYS A 59 -7.62 -17.98 4.33
CA LYS A 59 -8.14 -18.97 3.36
C LYS A 59 -7.15 -19.27 2.24
N ASN A 60 -6.16 -18.40 2.03
CA ASN A 60 -5.33 -18.36 0.84
C ASN A 60 -3.83 -18.60 1.15
N VAL A 61 -3.39 -18.56 2.42
CA VAL A 61 -1.99 -18.73 2.81
C VAL A 61 -1.79 -19.57 4.08
N VAL A 62 -0.60 -20.14 4.25
CA VAL A 62 -0.20 -20.93 5.43
C VAL A 62 0.75 -20.10 6.30
N GLY A 63 0.19 -19.23 7.13
CA GLY A 63 0.93 -18.36 8.06
C GLY A 63 0.77 -16.86 7.75
N PRO A 64 1.17 -15.97 8.67
CA PRO A 64 1.05 -14.53 8.45
C PRO A 64 2.02 -14.06 7.36
N THR A 65 1.57 -13.08 6.58
CA THR A 65 2.41 -12.38 5.61
C THR A 65 2.91 -11.08 6.24
N VAL A 66 4.22 -10.85 6.19
CA VAL A 66 4.88 -9.68 6.78
C VAL A 66 5.53 -8.87 5.67
N PHE A 67 5.25 -7.58 5.64
CA PHE A 67 5.95 -6.61 4.82
C PHE A 67 6.86 -5.79 5.72
N VAL A 68 8.14 -5.72 5.38
CA VAL A 68 9.11 -4.83 6.01
C VAL A 68 9.34 -3.66 5.07
N TRP A 69 8.94 -2.46 5.46
CA TRP A 69 9.20 -1.23 4.73
C TRP A 69 10.45 -0.59 5.27
N ALA A 70 11.57 -0.89 4.61
CA ALA A 70 12.88 -0.42 5.03
C ALA A 70 13.19 0.97 4.47
N ASP A 71 13.96 1.76 5.20
CA ASP A 71 14.25 3.15 4.86
C ASP A 71 12.94 3.96 4.63
N HIS A 72 11.89 3.62 5.39
CA HIS A 72 10.55 4.18 5.21
C HIS A 72 10.52 5.71 5.39
N GLY A 73 11.50 6.29 6.08
CA GLY A 73 11.66 7.74 6.22
C GLY A 73 11.73 8.45 4.86
N HIS A 74 12.48 7.88 3.90
CA HIS A 74 12.54 8.41 2.53
C HIS A 74 11.18 8.36 1.85
N SER A 75 10.52 7.20 1.89
CA SER A 75 9.17 7.05 1.33
C SER A 75 8.14 7.96 2.00
N ARG A 76 8.26 8.19 3.31
CA ARG A 76 7.35 9.07 4.05
C ARG A 76 7.45 10.51 3.58
N GLU A 77 8.67 10.98 3.29
CA GLU A 77 8.90 12.31 2.72
C GLU A 77 8.38 12.38 1.28
N ALA A 78 8.76 11.41 0.45
CA ALA A 78 8.39 11.33 -0.96
C ALA A 78 6.87 11.22 -1.18
N LEU A 79 6.19 10.35 -0.41
CA LEU A 79 4.74 10.13 -0.43
C LEU A 79 3.99 11.06 0.53
N GLY A 80 4.64 12.14 0.96
CA GLY A 80 4.11 13.12 1.90
C GLY A 80 3.07 14.06 1.28
N ARG A 81 2.87 15.22 1.92
CA ARG A 81 1.81 16.19 1.56
C ARG A 81 1.87 16.62 0.10
N ALA A 82 3.05 16.86 -0.45
CA ALA A 82 3.22 17.32 -1.84
C ALA A 82 2.74 16.28 -2.87
N ALA A 83 3.17 15.02 -2.74
CA ALA A 83 2.72 13.95 -3.62
C ALA A 83 1.22 13.68 -3.46
N THR A 84 0.72 13.74 -2.22
CA THR A 84 -0.71 13.56 -1.93
C THR A 84 -1.56 14.65 -2.59
N ALA A 85 -1.14 15.92 -2.50
CA ALA A 85 -1.83 17.04 -3.15
C ALA A 85 -1.86 16.85 -4.68
N ARG A 86 -0.73 16.50 -5.29
CA ARG A 86 -0.65 16.22 -6.74
C ARG A 86 -1.61 15.10 -7.15
N TRP A 87 -1.66 14.03 -6.37
CA TRP A 87 -2.55 12.89 -6.61
C TRP A 87 -4.03 13.28 -6.52
N LEU A 88 -4.42 14.06 -5.50
CA LEU A 88 -5.79 14.55 -5.37
C LEU A 88 -6.16 15.53 -6.49
N GLU A 89 -5.24 16.41 -6.89
CA GLU A 89 -5.43 17.34 -8.01
C GLU A 89 -5.62 16.59 -9.33
N GLU A 90 -4.84 15.54 -9.58
CA GLU A 90 -5.02 14.71 -10.78
C GLU A 90 -6.39 14.06 -10.79
N LYS A 91 -6.85 13.51 -9.66
CA LYS A 91 -8.22 12.96 -9.56
C LYS A 91 -9.30 14.01 -9.88
N LEU A 92 -9.12 15.26 -9.47
CA LEU A 92 -10.05 16.35 -9.78
C LEU A 92 -10.09 16.74 -11.26
N ARG A 93 -9.08 16.37 -12.06
CA ARG A 93 -9.09 16.56 -13.52
C ARG A 93 -9.95 15.53 -14.25
N HIS A 94 -10.36 14.46 -13.57
CA HIS A 94 -11.20 13.39 -14.11
C HIS A 94 -12.55 13.31 -13.34
N PRO A 95 -13.38 14.36 -13.39
CA PRO A 95 -14.58 14.47 -12.55
C PRO A 95 -15.66 13.43 -12.85
N ASP A 96 -15.63 12.80 -14.02
CA ASP A 96 -16.57 11.73 -14.40
C ASP A 96 -16.19 10.37 -13.80
N SER A 97 -14.97 10.23 -13.26
CA SER A 97 -14.43 8.97 -12.72
C SER A 97 -14.34 8.94 -11.19
N PHE A 98 -14.42 10.09 -10.52
CA PHE A 98 -14.23 10.19 -9.08
C PHE A 98 -15.30 11.05 -8.41
N ASP A 99 -15.59 10.75 -7.14
CA ASP A 99 -16.42 11.63 -6.32
C ASP A 99 -15.66 12.94 -6.01
N VAL A 100 -15.93 13.95 -6.83
CA VAL A 100 -15.32 15.28 -6.75
C VAL A 100 -15.50 15.91 -5.37
N GLN A 101 -16.63 15.71 -4.69
CA GLN A 101 -16.85 16.33 -3.37
C GLN A 101 -15.96 15.69 -2.32
N THR A 102 -15.88 14.36 -2.32
CA THR A 102 -14.99 13.61 -1.44
C THR A 102 -13.52 13.98 -1.66
N ILE A 103 -13.07 14.06 -2.93
CA ILE A 103 -11.67 14.41 -3.24
C ILE A 103 -11.36 15.86 -2.83
N ARG A 104 -12.29 16.81 -3.01
CA ARG A 104 -12.11 18.19 -2.54
C ARG A 104 -11.98 18.25 -1.02
N ALA A 105 -12.83 17.55 -0.29
CA ALA A 105 -12.76 17.50 1.17
C ALA A 105 -11.42 16.90 1.66
N GLN A 106 -10.94 15.83 1.02
CA GLN A 106 -9.63 15.24 1.33
C GLN A 106 -8.48 16.23 1.10
N ARG A 107 -8.50 16.96 -0.02
CA ARG A 107 -7.48 17.98 -0.30
C ARG A 107 -7.56 19.12 0.70
N ASP A 108 -8.75 19.61 1.02
CA ASP A 108 -8.90 20.74 1.94
C ASP A 108 -8.42 20.36 3.36
N ALA A 109 -8.72 19.14 3.82
CA ALA A 109 -8.16 18.59 5.06
C ALA A 109 -6.64 18.43 4.98
N LEU A 110 -6.10 17.94 3.87
CA LEU A 110 -4.65 17.85 3.66
C LEU A 110 -3.99 19.23 3.75
N MET A 111 -4.62 20.28 3.23
CA MET A 111 -4.08 21.64 3.28
C MET A 111 -4.22 22.29 4.67
N SER A 112 -5.26 21.93 5.45
CA SER A 112 -5.45 22.44 6.82
C SER A 112 -4.52 21.78 7.85
N GLY A 113 -3.85 20.69 7.48
CA GLY A 113 -3.03 19.92 8.43
C GLY A 113 -3.72 18.67 8.97
N GLU A 114 -5.03 18.54 8.78
CA GLU A 114 -5.90 17.55 9.41
C GLU A 114 -6.08 16.27 8.57
N GLY A 115 -5.75 16.33 7.29
CA GLY A 115 -5.80 15.21 6.35
C GLY A 115 -4.52 14.38 6.33
N LYS A 116 -4.66 13.14 5.89
CA LYS A 116 -3.57 12.16 5.78
C LYS A 116 -2.78 12.32 4.49
N THR A 117 -1.50 12.06 4.58
CA THR A 117 -0.61 11.85 3.44
C THR A 117 -0.87 10.50 2.78
N TYR A 118 -0.41 10.33 1.54
CA TYR A 118 -0.50 9.08 0.82
C TYR A 118 0.22 7.95 1.57
N PHE A 119 1.39 8.25 2.15
CA PHE A 119 2.09 7.32 3.03
C PHE A 119 1.20 6.82 4.17
N GLU A 120 0.56 7.72 4.92
CA GLU A 120 -0.33 7.37 6.03
C GLU A 120 -1.55 6.58 5.56
N ILE A 121 -2.12 6.92 4.40
CA ILE A 121 -3.24 6.16 3.82
C ILE A 121 -2.80 4.73 3.48
N VAL A 122 -1.60 4.55 2.92
CA VAL A 122 -1.06 3.20 2.64
C VAL A 122 -0.91 2.41 3.95
N LEU A 123 -0.40 3.01 5.03
CA LEU A 123 -0.31 2.33 6.33
C LEU A 123 -1.69 1.86 6.83
N GLU A 124 -2.74 2.65 6.62
CA GLU A 124 -4.09 2.26 6.99
C GLU A 124 -4.61 1.10 6.16
N VAL A 125 -4.36 1.11 4.86
CA VAL A 125 -4.70 -0.03 4.00
C VAL A 125 -4.00 -1.30 4.48
N PHE A 126 -2.74 -1.25 4.89
CA PHE A 126 -2.09 -2.42 5.51
C PHE A 126 -2.74 -2.83 6.84
N ALA A 127 -3.11 -1.87 7.69
CA ALA A 127 -3.69 -2.13 9.01
C ALA A 127 -5.09 -2.79 8.93
N GLU A 128 -5.87 -2.50 7.89
CA GLU A 128 -7.17 -3.12 7.64
C GLU A 128 -7.10 -4.64 7.36
N HIS A 129 -5.91 -5.16 7.02
CA HIS A 129 -5.68 -6.57 6.71
C HIS A 129 -5.00 -7.33 7.87
N ALA A 130 -4.86 -6.69 9.03
CA ALA A 130 -4.41 -7.37 10.25
C ALA A 130 -5.46 -8.41 10.72
N PRO A 131 -5.04 -9.55 11.28
CA PRO A 131 -3.66 -9.92 11.64
C PRO A 131 -2.90 -10.71 10.56
N ASP A 132 -3.54 -11.00 9.43
CA ASP A 132 -3.07 -11.91 8.39
C ASP A 132 -1.97 -11.27 7.53
N VAL A 133 -2.08 -9.97 7.29
CA VAL A 133 -1.01 -9.11 6.78
C VAL A 133 -0.50 -8.21 7.91
N ARG A 134 0.82 -8.07 8.00
CA ARG A 134 1.47 -7.12 8.91
C ARG A 134 2.44 -6.25 8.15
N LEU A 135 2.52 -4.99 8.54
CA LEU A 135 3.51 -4.05 8.05
C LEU A 135 4.40 -3.62 9.21
N GLU A 136 5.70 -3.76 9.01
CA GLU A 136 6.75 -3.32 9.92
C GLU A 136 7.54 -2.20 9.25
N LEU A 137 7.84 -1.14 9.99
CA LEU A 137 8.65 -0.02 9.52
C LEU A 137 10.07 -0.18 10.07
N ASP A 138 11.05 -0.18 9.17
CA ASP A 138 12.49 -0.32 9.44
C ASP A 138 13.23 0.94 8.94
#